data_AF-L9MAG0-F1
#
_entry.id   AF-L9MAG0-F1
#
_cell.length_a   1.000
_cell.length_b   1.000
_cell.length_c   1.000
_cell.angle_alpha   90.00
_cell.angle_beta   90.00
_cell.angle_gamma   90.00
#
_symmetry.space_group_name_H-M   'P 1'
#
loop_
_entity.id
_entity.type
_entity.pdbx_description
1 polymer ?
#
loop_
_entity_poly.entity_id
_entity_poly.type
_entity_poly.pdbx_seq_one_letter_code
_entity_poly.pdbx_strand_id
1 'polypeptide(L)'
;MAKAKFERNKPHVNVGTIGHVDHGKTTLTAAIATICAKTYGGEAKDYAAIDSAPEEKARGITINTSHVEYDSPIRHYAHVDCPGHADYVKNMITGAAQMDGAILVCAATDGPMPQTREHILLSRQVGVPYILVFLNKCDLVDDEELLELVEMEVRELLSTYDFPGDDTPIIRGSALAALNGDAGQYGESAVLALVEALDSYIPEPERAIDKAFLMPIEDVFSISGRGTVVTGRVESGIVKVGEEVEIVGIKDTVKTTVTGVEMFRKLLDEGRAGENCGVLLRGTKREEYNVVKYLLNQVQSSRTLNSTQKYMYFLKKKVVVILRSLTVTVHILLPYN
;
A
#
# COMPACT_ATOMS: atom_id res chain seq x y z
N MET A 1 -1.84 -6.34 29.32
CA MET A 1 -2.05 -4.88 29.17
C MET A 1 -3.31 -4.68 28.34
N ALA A 2 -4.19 -3.75 28.73
CA ALA A 2 -5.34 -3.40 27.90
C ALA A 2 -4.81 -2.81 26.57
N LYS A 3 -5.36 -3.23 25.44
CA LYS A 3 -5.00 -2.64 24.13
C LYS A 3 -5.47 -1.18 24.12
N ALA A 4 -4.64 -0.29 23.60
CA ALA A 4 -5.00 1.12 23.43
C ALA A 4 -6.19 1.24 22.45
N LYS A 5 -7.01 2.27 22.63
CA LYS A 5 -8.09 2.63 21.69
C LYS A 5 -7.51 3.56 20.62
N PHE A 6 -7.88 3.35 19.37
CA PHE A 6 -7.47 4.25 18.29
C PHE A 6 -8.33 5.53 18.34
N GLU A 7 -7.67 6.69 18.29
CA GLU A 7 -8.34 8.00 18.30
C GLU A 7 -8.33 8.63 16.92
N ARG A 8 -9.50 8.97 16.40
CA ARG A 8 -9.69 9.58 15.07
C ARG A 8 -9.50 11.10 15.12
N ASN A 9 -8.29 11.53 15.43
CA ASN A 9 -7.98 12.95 15.62
C ASN A 9 -7.55 13.66 14.31
N LYS A 10 -7.11 12.91 13.30
CA LYS A 10 -6.59 13.43 12.02
C LYS A 10 -7.16 12.66 10.82
N PRO A 11 -7.25 13.28 9.63
CA PRO A 11 -7.56 12.58 8.38
C PRO A 11 -6.59 11.42 8.12
N HIS A 12 -7.14 10.33 7.58
CA HIS A 12 -6.41 9.08 7.34
C HIS A 12 -6.11 8.89 5.85
N VAL A 13 -4.82 8.73 5.52
CA VAL A 13 -4.34 8.53 4.14
C VAL A 13 -3.48 7.27 4.06
N ASN A 14 -3.75 6.42 3.07
CA ASN A 14 -2.95 5.25 2.78
C ASN A 14 -1.89 5.61 1.74
N VAL A 15 -0.63 5.41 2.08
CA VAL A 15 0.50 5.60 1.16
C VAL A 15 1.35 4.35 1.12
N GLY A 16 2.33 4.30 0.22
CA GLY A 16 3.30 3.21 0.25
C GLY A 16 4.46 3.40 -0.71
N THR A 17 5.55 2.69 -0.47
CA THR A 17 6.78 2.76 -1.27
C THR A 17 6.73 1.78 -2.43
N ILE A 18 7.06 2.27 -3.62
CA ILE A 18 7.22 1.47 -4.85
C ILE A 18 8.55 1.82 -5.52
N GLY A 19 9.03 0.96 -6.43
CA GLY A 19 10.30 1.17 -7.13
C GLY A 19 11.14 -0.09 -7.18
N HIS A 20 12.26 -0.01 -7.91
CA HIS A 20 13.17 -1.12 -8.16
C HIS A 20 13.77 -1.71 -6.88
N VAL A 21 14.24 -2.95 -6.97
CA VAL A 21 15.02 -3.62 -5.90
C VAL A 21 16.26 -2.77 -5.57
N ASP A 22 16.70 -2.80 -4.31
CA ASP A 22 17.88 -2.07 -3.81
C ASP A 22 17.88 -0.54 -3.94
N HIS A 23 16.78 0.08 -4.39
CA HIS A 23 16.62 1.54 -4.38
C HIS A 23 16.34 2.11 -2.98
N GLY A 24 16.16 1.27 -1.96
CA GLY A 24 16.05 1.68 -0.56
C GLY A 24 14.63 2.00 -0.07
N LYS A 25 13.60 1.33 -0.61
CA LYS A 25 12.19 1.47 -0.17
C LYS A 25 12.02 1.26 1.34
N THR A 26 12.42 0.10 1.84
CA THR A 26 12.28 -0.26 3.25
C THR A 26 13.12 0.62 4.17
N THR A 27 14.31 1.04 3.72
CA THR A 27 15.14 2.03 4.42
C THR A 27 14.41 3.37 4.54
N LEU A 28 13.77 3.83 3.46
CA LEU A 28 12.98 5.06 3.48
C LEU A 28 11.77 4.93 4.40
N THR A 29 11.05 3.80 4.37
CA THR A 29 9.92 3.53 5.26
C THR A 29 10.34 3.59 6.73
N ALA A 30 11.48 2.99 7.09
CA ALA A 30 12.04 3.09 8.43
C ALA A 30 12.45 4.53 8.79
N ALA A 31 12.99 5.28 7.83
CA ALA A 31 13.42 6.67 8.03
C ALA A 31 12.23 7.58 8.32
N ILE A 32 11.17 7.47 7.52
CA ILE A 32 9.92 8.21 7.72
C ILE A 32 9.36 7.92 9.11
N ALA A 33 9.21 6.64 9.48
CA ALA A 33 8.65 6.27 10.77
C ALA A 33 9.49 6.80 11.95
N THR A 34 10.81 6.68 11.85
CA THR A 34 11.74 7.14 12.90
C THR A 34 11.74 8.66 13.04
N ILE A 35 11.78 9.39 11.93
CA ILE A 35 11.87 10.86 11.91
C ILE A 35 10.54 11.48 12.31
N CYS A 36 9.40 10.94 11.84
CA CYS A 36 8.09 11.38 12.29
C CYS A 36 7.91 11.12 13.79
N ALA A 37 8.32 9.94 14.30
CA ALA A 37 8.26 9.66 15.73
C ALA A 37 9.14 10.62 16.56
N LYS A 38 10.33 10.95 16.06
CA LYS A 38 11.24 11.92 16.68
C LYS A 38 10.67 13.34 16.69
N THR A 39 10.00 13.76 15.61
CA THR A 39 9.59 15.14 15.38
C THR A 39 8.18 15.44 15.92
N TYR A 40 7.25 14.50 15.74
CA TYR A 40 5.82 14.68 16.03
C TYR A 40 5.32 13.75 17.15
N GLY A 41 6.17 12.85 17.64
CA GLY A 41 5.79 11.79 18.59
C GLY A 41 5.27 10.54 17.87
N GLY A 42 5.07 9.46 18.64
CA GLY A 42 4.63 8.16 18.12
C GLY A 42 5.62 7.03 18.43
N GLU A 43 5.39 5.86 17.84
CA GLU A 43 6.28 4.71 17.98
C GLU A 43 7.26 4.66 16.81
N ALA A 44 8.56 4.75 17.08
CA ALA A 44 9.59 4.50 16.08
C ALA A 44 9.59 3.01 15.70
N LYS A 45 9.63 2.71 14.40
CA LYS A 45 9.87 1.35 13.89
C LYS A 45 11.23 1.29 13.22
N ASP A 46 12.05 0.38 13.70
CA ASP A 46 13.36 0.09 13.13
C ASP A 46 13.23 -0.76 11.83
N TYR A 47 14.22 -0.67 10.95
CA TYR A 47 14.30 -1.42 9.69
C TYR A 47 14.07 -2.92 9.91
N ALA A 48 14.71 -3.48 10.94
CA ALA A 48 14.62 -4.91 11.29
C ALA A 48 13.23 -5.35 11.80
N ALA A 49 12.36 -4.39 12.12
CA ALA A 49 10.97 -4.62 12.49
C ALA A 49 10.02 -4.58 11.28
N ILE A 50 10.46 -4.03 10.15
CA ILE A 50 9.72 -4.00 8.88
C ILE A 50 10.04 -5.29 8.10
N ASP A 51 11.32 -5.54 7.80
CA ASP A 51 11.79 -6.82 7.23
C ASP A 51 11.97 -7.85 8.36
N SER A 52 10.84 -8.29 8.92
CA SER A 52 10.83 -9.14 10.11
C SER A 52 10.83 -10.64 9.80
N ALA A 53 10.44 -11.06 8.59
CA ALA A 53 10.33 -12.47 8.27
C ALA A 53 11.73 -13.14 8.17
N PRO A 54 11.90 -14.37 8.68
CA PRO A 54 13.20 -15.07 8.59
C PRO A 54 13.72 -15.21 7.15
N GLU A 55 12.82 -15.34 6.19
CA GLU A 55 13.18 -15.44 4.76
C GLU A 55 13.65 -14.10 4.18
N GLU A 56 13.04 -12.99 4.59
CA GLU A 56 13.44 -11.64 4.19
C GLU A 56 14.83 -11.31 4.73
N LYS A 57 15.09 -11.60 6.01
CA LYS A 57 16.40 -11.41 6.63
C LYS A 57 17.49 -12.25 5.98
N ALA A 58 17.17 -13.47 5.54
CA ALA A 58 18.13 -14.35 4.89
C ALA A 58 18.46 -13.93 3.46
N ARG A 59 17.48 -13.36 2.73
CA ARG A 59 17.65 -12.95 1.33
C ARG A 59 18.02 -11.47 1.15
N GLY A 60 17.83 -10.64 2.19
CA GLY A 60 18.08 -9.21 2.14
C GLY A 60 17.10 -8.44 1.25
N ILE A 61 15.92 -9.00 0.98
CA ILE A 61 14.87 -8.39 0.15
C ILE A 61 13.51 -8.51 0.84
N THR A 62 12.67 -7.49 0.70
CA THR A 62 11.28 -7.50 1.12
C THR A 62 10.49 -8.49 0.27
N ILE A 63 9.71 -9.36 0.92
CA ILE A 63 8.90 -10.41 0.29
C ILE A 63 7.43 -10.12 0.52
N ASN A 64 7.05 -9.85 1.76
CA ASN A 64 5.68 -9.55 2.15
C ASN A 64 5.47 -8.04 2.25
N THR A 65 4.23 -7.60 2.06
CA THR A 65 3.83 -6.22 2.36
C THR A 65 3.87 -6.00 3.86
N SER A 66 4.51 -4.90 4.28
CA SER A 66 4.59 -4.50 5.68
C SER A 66 3.85 -3.20 5.91
N HIS A 67 3.03 -3.16 6.98
CA HIS A 67 2.22 -2.00 7.33
C HIS A 67 2.85 -1.22 8.50
N VAL A 68 3.14 0.06 8.26
CA VAL A 68 3.73 1.00 9.22
C VAL A 68 2.78 2.19 9.41
N GLU A 69 2.63 2.68 10.64
CA GLU A 69 1.86 3.91 10.91
C GLU A 69 2.83 5.02 11.32
N TYR A 70 2.52 6.24 10.92
CA TYR A 70 3.16 7.46 11.41
C TYR A 70 2.23 8.65 11.22
N ASP A 71 2.53 9.72 11.94
CA ASP A 71 1.76 10.95 11.95
C ASP A 71 2.57 12.09 11.34
N SER A 72 1.90 12.94 10.56
CA SER A 72 2.33 14.32 10.34
C SER A 72 1.59 15.25 11.31
N PRO A 73 1.87 16.56 11.36
CA PRO A 73 1.08 17.50 12.16
C PRO A 73 -0.41 17.50 11.79
N ILE A 74 -0.74 17.23 10.52
CA ILE A 74 -2.10 17.37 10.00
C ILE A 74 -2.80 16.05 9.66
N ARG A 75 -2.07 14.96 9.43
CA ARG A 75 -2.62 13.69 8.95
C ARG A 75 -2.04 12.48 9.68
N HIS A 76 -2.79 11.39 9.66
CA HIS A 76 -2.32 10.07 10.04
C HIS A 76 -2.12 9.22 8.78
N TYR A 77 -0.94 8.60 8.65
CA TYR A 77 -0.60 7.77 7.51
C TYR A 77 -0.56 6.29 7.88
N ALA A 78 -1.22 5.46 7.05
CA ALA A 78 -0.90 4.04 6.94
C ALA A 78 0.01 3.85 5.74
N HIS A 79 1.20 3.30 5.96
CA HIS A 79 2.22 3.10 4.94
C HIS A 79 2.40 1.62 4.64
N VAL A 80 2.24 1.25 3.38
CA VAL A 80 2.48 -0.10 2.87
C VAL A 80 3.84 -0.16 2.17
N ASP A 81 4.79 -0.88 2.74
CA ASP A 81 6.09 -1.13 2.12
C ASP A 81 5.96 -2.28 1.11
N CYS A 82 6.12 -1.99 -0.19
CA CYS A 82 5.96 -3.00 -1.25
C CYS A 82 7.30 -3.57 -1.71
N PRO A 83 7.36 -4.87 -2.05
CA PRO A 83 8.56 -5.49 -2.59
C PRO A 83 8.90 -4.96 -3.99
N GLY A 84 10.19 -4.85 -4.30
CA GLY A 84 10.69 -4.35 -5.60
C GLY A 84 11.27 -5.40 -6.55
N HIS A 85 11.33 -6.66 -6.11
CA HIS A 85 11.90 -7.74 -6.89
C HIS A 85 10.82 -8.36 -7.80
N ALA A 86 11.18 -8.70 -9.04
CA ALA A 86 10.24 -9.12 -10.09
C ALA A 86 9.39 -10.34 -9.70
N ASP A 87 9.96 -11.28 -8.95
CA ASP A 87 9.26 -12.48 -8.48
C ASP A 87 8.09 -12.18 -7.52
N TYR A 88 8.08 -11.00 -6.88
CA TYR A 88 7.11 -10.61 -5.86
C TYR A 88 6.16 -9.49 -6.32
N VAL A 89 6.07 -9.24 -7.63
CA VAL A 89 5.17 -8.24 -8.23
C VAL A 89 3.71 -8.44 -7.80
N LYS A 90 3.27 -9.68 -7.55
CA LYS A 90 1.91 -9.98 -7.07
C LYS A 90 1.60 -9.27 -5.74
N ASN A 91 2.55 -9.29 -4.82
CA ASN A 91 2.40 -8.68 -3.50
C ASN A 91 2.43 -7.15 -3.60
N MET A 92 3.22 -6.61 -4.54
CA MET A 92 3.19 -5.19 -4.85
C MET A 92 1.83 -4.76 -5.41
N ILE A 93 1.22 -5.53 -6.33
CA ILE A 93 -0.12 -5.24 -6.88
C ILE A 93 -1.18 -5.16 -5.77
N THR A 94 -1.15 -6.10 -4.82
CA THR A 94 -2.10 -6.10 -3.69
C THR A 94 -1.87 -4.93 -2.74
N GLY A 95 -0.62 -4.55 -2.49
CA GLY A 95 -0.30 -3.38 -1.66
C GLY A 95 -0.67 -2.05 -2.34
N ALA A 96 -0.34 -1.90 -3.63
CA ALA A 96 -0.62 -0.69 -4.41
C ALA A 96 -2.11 -0.41 -4.54
N ALA A 97 -2.95 -1.45 -4.63
CA ALA A 97 -4.40 -1.30 -4.69
C ALA A 97 -5.02 -0.59 -3.45
N GLN A 98 -4.27 -0.51 -2.35
CA GLN A 98 -4.70 0.15 -1.13
C GLN A 98 -4.25 1.61 -1.02
N MET A 99 -3.38 2.07 -1.92
CA MET A 99 -2.73 3.37 -1.80
C MET A 99 -3.61 4.49 -2.37
N ASP A 100 -3.84 5.53 -1.56
CA ASP A 100 -4.38 6.82 -2.01
C ASP A 100 -3.28 7.66 -2.71
N GLY A 101 -2.01 7.33 -2.47
CA GLY A 101 -0.88 7.76 -3.29
C GLY A 101 0.38 6.96 -3.00
N ALA A 102 1.31 6.88 -3.95
CA ALA A 102 2.54 6.11 -3.80
C ALA A 102 3.78 7.00 -3.76
N ILE A 103 4.80 6.53 -3.05
CA ILE A 103 6.15 7.10 -3.02
C ILE A 103 7.02 6.25 -3.95
N LEU A 104 7.36 6.77 -5.12
CA LEU A 104 8.30 6.15 -6.04
C LEU A 104 9.73 6.42 -5.57
N VAL A 105 10.41 5.36 -5.14
CA VAL A 105 11.81 5.43 -4.70
C VAL A 105 12.73 5.09 -5.87
N CYS A 106 13.52 6.06 -6.29
CA CYS A 106 14.50 5.93 -7.36
C CYS A 106 15.90 6.21 -6.82
N ALA A 107 16.87 5.33 -7.00
CA ALA A 107 18.25 5.62 -6.61
C ALA A 107 18.90 6.55 -7.64
N ALA A 108 19.49 7.64 -7.17
CA ALA A 108 20.24 8.60 -8.00
C ALA A 108 21.43 7.97 -8.72
N THR A 109 22.03 6.92 -8.14
CA THR A 109 23.16 6.18 -8.73
C THR A 109 22.77 5.34 -9.93
N ASP A 110 21.51 4.92 -10.00
CA ASP A 110 21.05 3.88 -10.94
C ASP A 110 20.05 4.45 -11.97
N GLY A 111 19.26 5.45 -11.56
CA GLY A 111 18.16 6.00 -12.35
C GLY A 111 16.97 5.04 -12.53
N PRO A 112 16.07 5.33 -13.48
CA PRO A 112 14.87 4.53 -13.70
C PRO A 112 15.15 3.15 -14.34
N MET A 113 15.06 2.12 -13.50
CA MET A 113 15.25 0.71 -13.86
C MET A 113 13.97 0.03 -14.38
N PRO A 114 14.04 -1.20 -14.96
CA PRO A 114 12.87 -1.89 -15.53
C PRO A 114 11.69 -2.02 -14.56
N GLN A 115 11.94 -2.36 -13.30
CA GLN A 115 10.90 -2.48 -12.27
C GLN A 115 10.34 -1.12 -11.87
N THR A 116 11.10 -0.03 -11.98
CA THR A 116 10.56 1.33 -11.82
C THR A 116 9.44 1.57 -12.83
N ARG A 117 9.65 1.22 -14.11
CA ARG A 117 8.63 1.34 -15.16
C ARG A 117 7.43 0.43 -14.89
N GLU A 118 7.69 -0.82 -14.52
CA GLU A 118 6.65 -1.80 -14.21
C GLU A 118 5.78 -1.37 -13.03
N HIS A 119 6.38 -0.82 -11.98
CA HIS A 119 5.66 -0.35 -10.80
C HIS A 119 4.78 0.87 -11.10
N ILE A 120 5.26 1.84 -11.89
CA ILE A 120 4.44 2.99 -12.31
C ILE A 120 3.23 2.51 -13.13
N LEU A 121 3.47 1.62 -14.10
CA LEU A 121 2.40 1.07 -14.93
C LEU A 121 1.37 0.31 -14.10
N LEU A 122 1.81 -0.57 -13.21
CA LEU A 122 0.92 -1.36 -12.37
C LEU A 122 0.15 -0.48 -11.39
N SER A 123 0.80 0.53 -10.79
CA SER A 123 0.14 1.52 -9.93
C SER A 123 -1.00 2.23 -10.65
N ARG A 124 -0.79 2.62 -11.91
CA ARG A 124 -1.85 3.19 -12.75
C ARG A 124 -2.99 2.19 -12.99
N GLN A 125 -2.68 0.93 -13.27
CA GLN A 125 -3.67 -0.11 -13.54
C GLN A 125 -4.51 -0.50 -12.33
N VAL A 126 -3.93 -0.45 -11.12
CA VAL A 126 -4.66 -0.70 -9.87
C VAL A 126 -5.34 0.55 -9.32
N GLY A 127 -5.20 1.70 -9.97
CA GLY A 127 -5.94 2.92 -9.65
C GLY A 127 -5.29 3.84 -8.63
N VAL A 128 -3.97 3.75 -8.41
CA VAL A 128 -3.25 4.73 -7.58
C VAL A 128 -3.34 6.11 -8.24
N PRO A 129 -3.92 7.13 -7.59
CA PRO A 129 -4.21 8.39 -8.25
C PRO A 129 -3.02 9.36 -8.24
N TYR A 130 -2.16 9.31 -7.24
CA TYR A 130 -1.01 10.22 -7.08
C TYR A 130 0.28 9.44 -6.86
N ILE A 131 1.37 9.90 -7.48
CA ILE A 131 2.73 9.43 -7.22
C ILE A 131 3.58 10.63 -6.84
N LEU A 132 4.39 10.47 -5.80
CA LEU A 132 5.40 11.40 -5.34
C LEU A 132 6.76 10.69 -5.43
N VAL A 133 7.84 11.38 -5.79
CA VAL A 133 9.14 10.73 -5.99
C VAL A 133 10.09 11.08 -4.86
N PHE A 134 10.78 10.06 -4.36
CA PHE A 134 11.97 10.25 -3.53
C PHE A 134 13.20 9.76 -4.31
N LEU A 135 14.01 10.71 -4.77
CA LEU A 135 15.30 10.43 -5.40
C LEU A 135 16.31 10.15 -4.28
N ASN A 136 16.53 8.86 -4.03
CA ASN A 136 17.32 8.34 -2.93
C ASN A 136 18.80 8.22 -3.28
N LYS A 137 19.67 8.05 -2.27
CA LYS A 137 21.13 7.89 -2.42
C LYS A 137 21.82 9.10 -3.07
N CYS A 138 21.26 10.30 -2.95
CA CYS A 138 21.90 11.53 -3.45
C CYS A 138 23.21 11.85 -2.73
N ASP A 139 23.45 11.29 -1.54
CA ASP A 139 24.73 11.39 -0.82
C ASP A 139 25.90 10.67 -1.52
N LEU A 140 25.61 9.79 -2.48
CA LEU A 140 26.61 9.05 -3.25
C LEU A 140 26.92 9.68 -4.62
N VAL A 141 26.26 10.79 -4.95
CA VAL A 141 26.37 11.46 -6.26
C VAL A 141 26.82 12.91 -6.04
N ASP A 142 28.07 13.19 -6.40
CA ASP A 142 28.66 14.53 -6.26
C ASP A 142 28.35 15.46 -7.46
N ASP A 143 27.85 14.90 -8.57
CA ASP A 143 27.57 15.61 -9.81
C ASP A 143 26.09 16.04 -9.88
N GLU A 144 25.85 17.34 -9.77
CA GLU A 144 24.52 17.93 -9.83
C GLU A 144 23.85 17.74 -11.20
N GLU A 145 24.62 17.76 -12.30
CA GLU A 145 24.08 17.55 -13.65
C GLU A 145 23.53 16.12 -13.81
N LEU A 146 24.16 15.14 -13.16
CA LEU A 146 23.67 13.76 -13.14
C LEU A 146 22.36 13.64 -12.35
N LEU A 147 22.23 14.33 -11.21
CA LEU A 147 20.98 14.35 -10.43
C LEU A 147 19.83 14.94 -11.23
N GLU A 148 20.07 16.05 -11.92
CA GLU A 148 19.08 16.69 -12.81
C GLU A 148 18.68 15.78 -13.97
N LEU A 149 19.65 15.09 -14.59
CA LEU A 149 19.39 14.13 -15.67
C LEU A 149 18.48 12.99 -15.19
N VAL A 150 18.80 12.38 -14.06
CA VAL A 150 17.98 11.28 -13.51
C VAL A 150 16.58 11.77 -13.15
N GLU A 151 16.46 12.99 -12.61
CA GLU A 151 15.17 13.60 -12.33
C GLU A 151 14.34 13.76 -13.61
N MET A 152 14.93 14.28 -14.69
CA MET A 152 14.27 14.41 -15.99
C MET A 152 13.78 13.07 -16.53
N GLU A 153 14.60 12.02 -16.47
CA GLU A 153 14.21 10.68 -16.93
C GLU A 153 13.04 10.11 -16.11
N VAL A 154 12.99 10.37 -14.80
CA VAL A 154 11.85 9.95 -13.96
C VAL A 154 10.58 10.71 -14.34
N ARG A 155 10.67 12.02 -14.61
CA ARG A 155 9.51 12.83 -15.06
C ARG A 155 8.97 12.36 -16.41
N GLU A 156 9.84 12.07 -17.37
CA GLU A 156 9.43 11.53 -18.68
C GLU A 156 8.75 10.16 -18.52
N LEU A 157 9.27 9.32 -17.62
CA LEU A 157 8.70 8.01 -17.36
C LEU A 157 7.31 8.09 -16.72
N LEU A 158 7.10 9.00 -15.76
CA LEU A 158 5.78 9.25 -15.17
C LEU A 158 4.79 9.73 -16.25
N SER A 159 5.21 10.67 -17.09
CA SER A 159 4.41 11.21 -18.19
C SER A 159 4.02 10.14 -19.21
N THR A 160 4.91 9.18 -19.49
CA THR A 160 4.65 8.04 -20.38
C THR A 160 3.49 7.16 -19.90
N TYR A 161 3.20 7.14 -18.60
CA TYR A 161 2.15 6.33 -17.98
C TYR A 161 1.01 7.16 -17.39
N ASP A 162 0.75 8.33 -17.96
CA ASP A 162 -0.36 9.23 -17.63
C ASP A 162 -0.36 9.74 -16.17
N PHE A 163 0.82 9.86 -15.57
CA PHE A 163 1.03 10.67 -14.35
C PHE A 163 1.61 12.04 -14.74
N PRO A 164 1.31 13.11 -13.98
CA PRO A 164 1.78 14.45 -14.28
C PRO A 164 3.27 14.60 -13.93
N GLY A 165 4.17 14.11 -14.79
CA GLY A 165 5.61 14.06 -14.51
C GLY A 165 6.23 15.42 -14.18
N ASP A 166 5.83 16.48 -14.89
CA ASP A 166 6.37 17.84 -14.67
C ASP A 166 5.90 18.46 -13.34
N ASP A 167 4.67 18.18 -12.91
CA ASP A 167 4.09 18.73 -11.67
C ASP A 167 4.32 17.85 -10.44
N THR A 168 4.81 16.61 -10.65
CA THR A 168 5.06 15.67 -9.56
C THR A 168 6.21 16.18 -8.67
N PRO A 169 6.02 16.29 -7.34
CA PRO A 169 7.10 16.62 -6.43
C PRO A 169 8.17 15.53 -6.43
N ILE A 170 9.43 15.94 -6.56
CA ILE A 170 10.60 15.07 -6.49
C ILE A 170 11.48 15.59 -5.36
N ILE A 171 11.66 14.76 -4.33
CA ILE A 171 12.47 15.09 -3.16
C ILE A 171 13.78 14.35 -3.24
N ARG A 172 14.89 15.09 -3.23
CA ARG A 172 16.24 14.53 -3.26
C ARG A 172 16.73 14.25 -1.85
N GLY A 173 17.28 13.07 -1.61
CA GLY A 173 17.72 12.71 -0.27
C GLY A 173 18.47 11.38 -0.19
N SER A 174 18.73 11.00 1.05
CA SER A 174 19.36 9.75 1.44
C SER A 174 18.62 9.18 2.63
N ALA A 175 17.81 8.16 2.38
CA ALA A 175 17.08 7.45 3.42
C ALA A 175 18.03 6.88 4.48
N LEU A 176 19.22 6.42 4.08
CA LEU A 176 20.21 5.87 5.00
C LEU A 176 20.86 6.96 5.86
N ALA A 177 21.25 8.10 5.27
CA ALA A 177 21.80 9.21 6.04
C ALA A 177 20.75 9.74 7.04
N ALA A 178 19.49 9.86 6.60
CA ALA A 178 18.37 10.26 7.45
C ALA A 178 18.16 9.30 8.62
N LEU A 179 18.22 7.99 8.37
CA LEU A 179 18.09 6.95 9.40
C LEU A 179 19.24 6.99 10.42
N ASN A 180 20.44 7.36 9.98
CA ASN A 180 21.62 7.55 10.81
C ASN A 180 21.63 8.90 11.57
N GLY A 181 20.60 9.73 11.39
CA GLY A 181 20.44 11.01 12.07
C GLY A 181 21.26 12.15 11.48
N ASP A 182 21.63 12.07 10.20
CA ASP A 182 22.32 13.15 9.51
C ASP A 182 21.39 14.37 9.36
N ALA A 183 21.85 15.53 9.83
CA ALA A 183 21.13 16.81 9.71
C ALA A 183 21.43 17.56 8.39
N GLY A 184 22.24 16.99 7.51
CA GLY A 184 22.54 17.53 6.18
C GLY A 184 21.31 17.62 5.27
N GLN A 185 21.50 18.25 4.11
CA GLN A 185 20.42 18.53 3.15
C GLN A 185 19.72 17.28 2.60
N TYR A 186 20.43 16.14 2.58
CA TYR A 186 19.89 14.86 2.12
C TYR A 186 19.41 13.96 3.26
N GLY A 187 19.67 14.32 4.52
CA GLY A 187 19.37 13.51 5.70
C GLY A 187 17.94 13.70 6.22
N GLU A 188 17.79 13.97 7.52
CA GLU A 188 16.48 14.09 8.19
C GLU A 188 15.58 15.15 7.54
N SER A 189 16.18 16.26 7.07
CA SER A 189 15.47 17.37 6.43
C SER A 189 14.77 16.95 5.13
N ALA A 190 15.38 16.08 4.32
CA ALA A 190 14.77 15.58 3.09
C ALA A 190 13.56 14.67 3.37
N VAL A 191 13.61 13.88 4.44
CA VAL A 191 12.47 13.03 4.84
C VAL A 191 11.31 13.88 5.38
N LEU A 192 11.60 14.94 6.14
CA LEU A 192 10.56 15.89 6.57
C LEU A 192 9.93 16.61 5.37
N ALA A 193 10.75 17.07 4.41
CA ALA A 193 10.25 17.66 3.16
C ALA A 193 9.39 16.67 2.35
N LEU A 194 9.74 15.38 2.35
CA LEU A 194 8.90 14.33 1.76
C LEU A 194 7.54 14.22 2.46
N VAL A 195 7.50 14.25 3.79
CA VAL A 195 6.24 14.20 4.55
C VAL A 195 5.38 15.43 4.29
N GLU A 196 5.98 16.63 4.24
CA GLU A 196 5.30 17.87 3.86
C GLU A 196 4.75 17.82 2.42
N ALA A 197 5.49 17.21 1.50
CA ALA A 197 5.02 16.99 0.14
C ALA A 197 3.84 16.01 0.10
N LEU A 198 3.83 14.95 0.91
CA LEU A 198 2.68 14.05 1.04
C LEU A 198 1.45 14.76 1.61
N ASP A 199 1.65 15.67 2.57
CA ASP A 199 0.60 16.46 3.19
C ASP A 199 -0.06 17.44 2.18
N SER A 200 0.73 18.01 1.27
CA SER A 200 0.27 19.04 0.34
C SER A 200 -0.17 18.52 -1.03
N TYR A 201 0.51 17.52 -1.58
CA TYR A 201 0.28 17.04 -2.95
C TYR A 201 -0.81 15.98 -3.05
N ILE A 202 -0.89 15.07 -2.07
CA ILE A 202 -1.96 14.07 -2.03
C ILE A 202 -3.18 14.74 -1.35
N PRO A 203 -4.32 14.89 -2.03
CA PRO A 203 -5.52 15.44 -1.40
C PRO A 203 -6.07 14.48 -0.35
N GLU A 204 -6.91 15.00 0.54
CA GLU A 204 -7.70 14.12 1.41
C GLU A 204 -8.66 13.30 0.54
N PRO A 205 -8.59 11.96 0.58
CA PRO A 205 -9.40 11.10 -0.28
C PRO A 205 -10.87 11.11 0.17
N GLU A 206 -11.79 11.29 -0.79
CA GLU A 206 -13.22 11.16 -0.53
C GLU A 206 -13.56 9.70 -0.18
N ARG A 207 -14.03 9.47 1.05
CA ARG A 207 -14.36 8.13 1.53
C ARG A 207 -15.85 7.83 1.31
N ALA A 208 -16.14 6.65 0.76
CA ALA A 208 -17.51 6.19 0.49
C ALA A 208 -18.17 5.61 1.74
N ILE A 209 -18.22 6.37 2.84
CA ILE A 209 -18.64 5.93 4.17
C ILE A 209 -20.14 5.60 4.22
N ASP A 210 -20.96 6.31 3.43
CA ASP A 210 -22.42 6.13 3.40
C ASP A 210 -22.90 4.98 2.52
N LYS A 211 -21.97 4.24 1.88
CA LYS A 211 -22.30 3.07 1.05
C LYS A 211 -22.36 1.78 1.89
N ALA A 212 -22.78 0.68 1.28
CA ALA A 212 -22.71 -0.64 1.90
C ALA A 212 -21.25 -1.01 2.24
N PHE A 213 -21.06 -1.78 3.32
CA PHE A 213 -19.73 -2.22 3.72
C PHE A 213 -19.15 -3.17 2.68
N LEU A 214 -17.93 -2.88 2.24
CA LEU A 214 -17.12 -3.74 1.39
C LEU A 214 -15.68 -3.65 1.87
N MET A 215 -15.06 -4.80 2.15
CA MET A 215 -13.64 -4.87 2.48
C MET A 215 -13.00 -6.04 1.72
N PRO A 216 -12.13 -5.78 0.73
CA PRO A 216 -11.27 -6.81 0.16
C PRO A 216 -10.37 -7.43 1.23
N ILE A 217 -10.22 -8.76 1.21
CA ILE A 217 -9.36 -9.47 2.17
C ILE A 217 -7.94 -9.53 1.61
N GLU A 218 -6.99 -8.99 2.36
CA GLU A 218 -5.55 -9.05 2.08
C GLU A 218 -4.91 -10.30 2.68
N ASP A 219 -5.11 -10.52 3.99
CA ASP A 219 -4.52 -11.64 4.71
C ASP A 219 -5.45 -12.16 5.82
N VAL A 220 -5.17 -13.37 6.30
CA VAL A 220 -6.00 -14.11 7.23
C VAL A 220 -5.13 -14.78 8.29
N PHE A 221 -5.36 -14.36 9.53
CA PHE A 221 -4.67 -14.86 10.71
C PHE A 221 -5.64 -15.61 11.62
N SER A 222 -5.17 -16.65 12.28
CA SER A 222 -5.91 -17.29 13.36
C SER A 222 -5.29 -16.91 14.69
N ILE A 223 -6.08 -16.33 15.59
CA ILE A 223 -5.65 -16.02 16.95
C ILE A 223 -6.22 -17.10 17.87
N SER A 224 -5.31 -17.90 18.44
CA SER A 224 -5.67 -18.95 19.40
C SER A 224 -6.56 -18.40 20.51
N GLY A 225 -7.72 -19.01 20.70
CA GLY A 225 -8.71 -18.61 21.72
C GLY A 225 -9.54 -17.36 21.41
N ARG A 226 -9.35 -16.67 20.26
CA ARG A 226 -10.17 -15.51 19.86
C ARG A 226 -10.95 -15.72 18.57
N GLY A 227 -10.38 -16.44 17.59
CA GLY A 227 -11.01 -16.69 16.29
C GLY A 227 -10.12 -16.29 15.11
N THR A 228 -10.73 -16.12 13.95
CA THR A 228 -10.04 -15.72 12.72
C THR A 228 -10.13 -14.22 12.51
N VAL A 229 -8.98 -13.58 12.29
CA VAL A 229 -8.86 -12.18 11.90
C VAL A 229 -8.59 -12.10 10.41
N VAL A 230 -9.37 -11.31 9.71
CA VAL A 230 -9.13 -10.97 8.31
C VAL A 230 -8.71 -9.51 8.23
N THR A 231 -7.68 -9.21 7.45
CA THR A 231 -7.13 -7.86 7.31
C THR A 231 -7.41 -7.30 5.93
N GLY A 232 -7.58 -6.00 5.82
CA GLY A 232 -7.68 -5.28 4.56
C GLY A 232 -8.08 -3.82 4.75
N ARG A 233 -7.98 -3.05 3.66
CA ARG A 233 -8.54 -1.69 3.59
C ARG A 233 -10.04 -1.76 3.35
N VAL A 234 -10.83 -1.09 4.17
CA VAL A 234 -12.28 -0.96 3.93
C VAL A 234 -12.48 -0.10 2.67
N GLU A 235 -13.10 -0.65 1.64
CA GLU A 235 -13.31 0.04 0.36
C GLU A 235 -14.52 0.98 0.42
N SER A 236 -15.59 0.55 1.08
CA SER A 236 -16.80 1.36 1.27
C SER A 236 -17.53 1.00 2.54
N GLY A 237 -18.37 1.92 3.02
CA GLY A 237 -19.24 1.73 4.18
C GLY A 237 -18.53 1.76 5.54
N ILE A 238 -19.26 1.30 6.55
CA ILE A 238 -18.80 1.13 7.93
C ILE A 238 -19.13 -0.30 8.37
N VAL A 239 -18.22 -0.90 9.15
CA VAL A 239 -18.48 -2.12 9.90
C VAL A 239 -18.35 -1.88 11.39
N LYS A 240 -19.31 -2.36 12.17
CA LYS A 240 -19.31 -2.23 13.64
C LYS A 240 -19.17 -3.57 14.33
N VAL A 241 -18.61 -3.55 15.54
CA VAL A 241 -18.60 -4.74 16.40
C VAL A 241 -20.04 -5.17 16.68
N GLY A 242 -20.35 -6.43 16.43
CA GLY A 242 -21.67 -7.03 16.59
C GLY A 242 -22.47 -7.14 15.29
N GLU A 243 -22.04 -6.53 14.18
CA GLU A 243 -22.73 -6.62 12.90
C GLU A 243 -22.54 -8.00 12.23
N GLU A 244 -23.57 -8.46 11.52
CA GLU A 244 -23.50 -9.62 10.64
C GLU A 244 -22.83 -9.21 9.33
N VAL A 245 -21.89 -10.03 8.87
CA VAL A 245 -21.19 -9.87 7.61
C VAL A 245 -21.18 -11.17 6.83
N GLU A 246 -21.08 -11.06 5.52
CA GLU A 246 -20.97 -12.14 4.57
C GLU A 246 -19.57 -12.19 3.98
N ILE A 247 -19.05 -13.41 3.92
CA ILE A 247 -17.77 -13.75 3.33
C ILE A 247 -18.06 -14.20 1.90
N VAL A 248 -17.61 -13.42 0.91
CA VAL A 248 -17.88 -13.67 -0.51
C VAL A 248 -16.58 -13.94 -1.27
N GLY A 249 -16.60 -14.94 -2.14
CA GLY A 249 -15.43 -15.35 -2.91
C GLY A 249 -15.73 -16.41 -3.96
N ILE A 250 -14.80 -17.35 -4.12
CA ILE A 250 -14.94 -18.46 -5.08
C ILE A 250 -15.83 -19.58 -4.53
N LYS A 251 -15.87 -19.74 -3.20
CA LYS A 251 -16.74 -20.70 -2.50
C LYS A 251 -18.11 -20.06 -2.20
N ASP A 252 -19.05 -20.89 -1.76
CA ASP A 252 -20.36 -20.44 -1.30
C ASP A 252 -20.24 -19.40 -0.18
N THR A 253 -21.14 -18.42 -0.23
CA THR A 253 -21.17 -17.32 0.75
C THR A 253 -21.46 -17.86 2.15
N VAL A 254 -20.64 -17.42 3.12
CA VAL A 254 -20.81 -17.77 4.54
C VAL A 254 -21.12 -16.52 5.34
N LYS A 255 -22.12 -16.60 6.21
CA LYS A 255 -22.46 -15.55 7.18
C LYS A 255 -21.67 -15.73 8.46
N THR A 256 -21.21 -14.63 9.04
CA THR A 256 -20.55 -14.59 10.34
C THR A 256 -20.84 -13.26 11.03
N THR A 257 -20.40 -13.13 12.28
CA THR A 257 -20.57 -11.91 13.08
C THR A 257 -19.21 -11.32 13.40
N VAL A 258 -19.10 -10.00 13.26
CA VAL A 258 -17.93 -9.24 13.67
C VAL A 258 -17.89 -9.16 15.19
N THR A 259 -16.77 -9.61 15.78
CA THR A 259 -16.58 -9.64 17.23
C THR A 259 -15.49 -8.70 17.73
N GLY A 260 -14.76 -8.08 16.81
CA GLY A 260 -13.77 -7.05 17.10
C GLY A 260 -13.31 -6.39 15.81
N VAL A 261 -12.97 -5.11 15.92
CA VAL A 261 -12.31 -4.35 14.86
C VAL A 261 -11.07 -3.71 15.46
N GLU A 262 -9.93 -3.86 14.78
CA GLU A 262 -8.65 -3.32 15.22
C GLU A 262 -7.93 -2.64 14.05
N MET A 263 -7.11 -1.64 14.36
CA MET A 263 -6.19 -1.00 13.42
C MET A 263 -4.85 -0.81 14.13
N PHE A 264 -3.76 -1.27 13.52
CA PHE A 264 -2.41 -1.24 14.13
C PHE A 264 -2.37 -1.74 15.59
N ARG A 265 -3.07 -2.84 15.89
CA ARG A 265 -3.22 -3.44 17.24
C ARG A 265 -3.93 -2.55 18.28
N LYS A 266 -4.55 -1.45 17.86
CA LYS A 266 -5.41 -0.59 18.67
C LYS A 266 -6.88 -0.95 18.40
N LEU A 267 -7.71 -0.91 19.44
CA LEU A 267 -9.14 -1.24 19.35
C LEU A 267 -9.92 -0.11 18.68
N LEU A 268 -10.87 -0.48 17.83
CA LEU A 268 -11.83 0.42 17.18
C LEU A 268 -13.26 -0.01 17.52
N ASP A 269 -14.16 0.95 17.71
CA ASP A 269 -15.59 0.67 17.89
C ASP A 269 -16.26 0.30 16.55
N GLU A 270 -15.73 0.85 15.45
CA GLU A 270 -16.17 0.64 14.07
C GLU A 270 -14.98 0.78 13.13
N GLY A 271 -14.99 0.14 11.96
CA GLY A 271 -14.04 0.37 10.86
C GLY A 271 -14.72 1.10 9.72
N ARG A 272 -14.09 2.12 9.17
CA ARG A 272 -14.65 3.00 8.12
C ARG A 272 -13.90 2.88 6.81
N ALA A 273 -14.58 3.17 5.70
CA ALA A 273 -13.96 3.28 4.38
C ALA A 273 -12.65 4.08 4.41
N GLY A 274 -11.58 3.49 3.87
CA GLY A 274 -10.22 4.02 3.89
C GLY A 274 -9.33 3.51 5.03
N GLU A 275 -9.87 2.93 6.10
CA GLU A 275 -9.06 2.42 7.22
C GLU A 275 -8.54 1.00 6.93
N ASN A 276 -7.26 0.75 7.21
CA ASN A 276 -6.65 -0.58 7.18
C ASN A 276 -6.96 -1.33 8.49
N CYS A 277 -7.99 -2.17 8.45
CA CYS A 277 -8.54 -2.83 9.63
C CYS A 277 -8.24 -4.34 9.66
N GLY A 278 -8.05 -4.88 10.86
CA GLY A 278 -8.22 -6.28 11.19
C GLY A 278 -9.61 -6.52 11.78
N VAL A 279 -10.41 -7.36 11.14
CA VAL A 279 -11.78 -7.69 11.54
C VAL A 279 -11.79 -9.12 12.11
N LEU A 280 -12.14 -9.26 13.39
CA LEU A 280 -12.24 -10.55 14.07
C LEU A 280 -13.63 -11.17 13.84
N LEU A 281 -13.65 -12.36 13.25
CA LEU A 281 -14.86 -13.07 12.86
C LEU A 281 -15.14 -14.26 13.80
N ARG A 282 -16.42 -14.46 14.11
CA ARG A 282 -16.87 -15.54 15.00
C ARG A 282 -16.96 -16.87 14.25
N GLY A 283 -16.42 -17.93 14.86
CA GLY A 283 -16.81 -19.31 14.57
C GLY A 283 -16.34 -19.89 13.23
N THR A 284 -15.40 -19.24 12.56
CA THR A 284 -14.89 -19.65 11.25
C THR A 284 -13.47 -20.22 11.36
N LYS A 285 -13.14 -21.19 10.50
CA LYS A 285 -11.80 -21.80 10.46
C LYS A 285 -10.98 -21.16 9.33
N ARG A 286 -9.66 -21.02 9.54
CA ARG A 286 -8.73 -20.43 8.56
C ARG A 286 -8.84 -21.04 7.14
N GLU A 287 -9.10 -22.34 7.05
CA GLU A 287 -9.21 -23.11 5.80
C GLU A 287 -10.37 -22.67 4.89
N GLU A 288 -11.37 -21.99 5.45
CA GLU A 288 -12.50 -21.44 4.70
C GLU A 288 -12.07 -20.19 3.89
N TYR A 289 -10.93 -19.58 4.22
CA TYR A 289 -10.52 -18.26 3.71
C TYR A 289 -9.46 -18.25 2.60
N ASN A 290 -8.80 -19.38 2.31
CA ASN A 290 -7.71 -19.44 1.31
C ASN A 290 -8.12 -19.07 -0.13
N VAL A 291 -9.40 -18.77 -0.38
CA VAL A 291 -9.96 -18.41 -1.69
C VAL A 291 -11.02 -17.31 -1.60
N VAL A 292 -11.12 -16.65 -0.45
CA VAL A 292 -12.10 -15.59 -0.18
C VAL A 292 -11.55 -14.26 -0.66
N LYS A 293 -12.42 -13.39 -1.19
CA LYS A 293 -11.99 -12.13 -1.79
C LYS A 293 -12.54 -10.90 -1.07
N TYR A 294 -13.72 -10.98 -0.46
CA TYR A 294 -14.41 -9.81 0.09
C TYR A 294 -15.26 -10.13 1.33
N LEU A 295 -15.38 -9.15 2.22
CA LEU A 295 -16.38 -9.07 3.28
C LEU A 295 -17.44 -8.02 2.93
N LEU A 296 -18.71 -8.31 3.21
CA LEU A 296 -19.87 -7.46 2.91
C LEU A 296 -20.84 -7.41 4.11
N ASN A 297 -21.53 -6.30 4.36
CA ASN A 297 -22.60 -6.24 5.40
C ASN A 297 -24.04 -6.25 4.82
N GLN A 298 -24.19 -6.14 3.50
CA GLN A 298 -25.47 -6.28 2.82
C GLN A 298 -25.28 -7.01 1.49
N VAL A 299 -26.17 -7.97 1.22
CA VAL A 299 -26.29 -8.64 -0.09
C VAL A 299 -26.78 -7.62 -1.11
N GLN A 300 -25.88 -6.81 -1.67
CA GLN A 300 -26.08 -6.50 -3.08
C GLN A 300 -25.74 -7.77 -3.84
N SER A 301 -26.57 -8.13 -4.81
CA SER A 301 -26.43 -9.31 -5.66
C SER A 301 -25.08 -9.32 -6.39
N SER A 302 -24.00 -9.64 -5.69
CA SER A 302 -22.66 -9.76 -6.23
C SER A 302 -22.59 -11.13 -6.88
N ARG A 303 -22.72 -11.17 -8.20
CA ARG A 303 -22.41 -12.37 -8.97
C ARG A 303 -20.93 -12.36 -9.30
N THR A 304 -20.25 -13.40 -8.86
CA THR A 304 -18.93 -13.77 -9.37
C THR A 304 -19.05 -14.05 -10.87
N LEU A 305 -18.57 -13.12 -11.71
CA LEU A 305 -18.56 -13.31 -13.16
C LEU A 305 -17.33 -14.13 -13.55
N ASN A 306 -17.55 -15.20 -14.31
CA ASN A 306 -16.49 -16.06 -14.83
C ASN A 306 -16.04 -15.68 -16.25
N SER A 307 -16.75 -14.76 -16.91
CA SER A 307 -16.36 -14.21 -18.21
C SER A 307 -16.74 -12.73 -18.32
N THR A 308 -15.82 -11.92 -18.81
CA THR A 308 -16.02 -10.50 -19.14
C THR A 308 -15.23 -10.18 -20.40
N GLN A 309 -15.82 -9.46 -21.37
CA GLN A 309 -15.06 -8.85 -22.46
C GLN A 309 -14.23 -7.71 -21.89
N LYS A 310 -12.91 -7.76 -22.07
CA LYS A 310 -12.00 -6.69 -21.66
C LYS A 310 -11.06 -6.34 -22.81
N TYR A 311 -10.74 -5.05 -22.92
CA TYR A 311 -9.66 -4.58 -23.78
C TYR A 311 -8.33 -4.82 -23.06
N MET A 312 -7.47 -5.64 -23.65
CA MET A 312 -6.10 -5.87 -23.14
C MET A 312 -5.12 -5.05 -23.98
N TYR A 313 -4.34 -4.20 -23.30
CA TYR A 313 -3.20 -3.53 -23.92
C TYR A 313 -1.97 -4.42 -23.76
N PHE A 314 -1.39 -4.85 -24.88
CA PHE A 314 -0.13 -5.59 -24.89
C PHE A 314 1.04 -4.61 -24.94
N LEU A 315 1.87 -4.62 -23.89
CA LEU A 315 3.12 -3.87 -23.86
C LEU A 315 4.09 -4.46 -24.91
N LYS A 316 4.74 -3.60 -25.70
CA LYS A 316 5.56 -4.00 -26.85
C LYS A 316 6.70 -4.96 -26.45
N LYS A 317 6.53 -6.26 -26.73
CA LYS A 317 7.55 -7.15 -27.30
C LYS A 317 6.92 -7.87 -28.49
N LYS A 318 7.65 -7.90 -29.62
CA LYS A 318 7.27 -8.55 -30.88
C LYS A 318 6.98 -10.04 -30.66
N VAL A 319 5.74 -10.40 -30.30
CA VAL A 319 5.20 -11.74 -30.51
C VAL A 319 3.71 -11.56 -30.83
N VAL A 320 3.33 -11.84 -32.07
CA VAL A 320 1.93 -12.10 -32.42
C VAL A 320 1.62 -13.49 -31.93
N VAL A 321 1.01 -13.61 -30.74
CA VAL A 321 0.39 -14.87 -30.32
C VAL A 321 -1.09 -14.77 -30.64
N ILE A 322 -1.54 -15.52 -31.66
CA ILE A 322 -2.97 -15.78 -31.86
C ILE A 322 -3.38 -16.79 -30.78
N LEU A 323 -3.78 -16.30 -29.61
CA LEU A 323 -4.37 -17.14 -28.58
C LEU A 323 -5.84 -17.41 -28.94
N ARG A 324 -6.10 -18.57 -29.55
CA ARG A 324 -7.43 -19.17 -29.47
C ARG A 324 -7.61 -19.65 -28.03
N SER A 325 -8.52 -18.98 -27.32
CA SER A 325 -8.99 -19.27 -25.96
C SER A 325 -7.91 -19.34 -24.87
N LEU A 326 -7.60 -18.19 -24.27
CA LEU A 326 -7.05 -18.14 -22.92
C LEU A 326 -8.17 -17.66 -21.98
N THR A 327 -8.73 -18.59 -21.19
CA THR A 327 -9.74 -18.26 -20.17
C THR A 327 -9.00 -17.70 -18.95
N VAL A 328 -8.97 -16.37 -18.81
CA VAL A 328 -8.50 -15.72 -17.58
C VAL A 328 -9.73 -15.40 -16.74
N THR A 329 -9.93 -16.13 -15.64
CA THR A 329 -11.02 -15.85 -14.71
C THR A 329 -10.65 -14.65 -13.85
N VAL A 330 -11.15 -13.46 -14.21
CA VAL A 330 -11.00 -12.25 -13.40
C VAL A 330 -12.30 -12.02 -12.62
N HIS A 331 -12.24 -12.13 -11.30
CA HIS A 331 -13.39 -11.89 -10.44
C HIS A 331 -13.40 -10.43 -10.01
N ILE A 332 -14.27 -9.62 -10.62
CA ILE A 332 -14.51 -8.21 -10.26
C ILE A 332 -15.87 -8.13 -9.58
N LEU A 333 -15.95 -7.51 -8.40
CA LEU A 333 -17.21 -7.04 -7.86
C LEU A 333 -17.53 -5.70 -8.52
N LEU A 334 -18.64 -5.62 -9.25
CA LEU A 334 -19.16 -4.36 -9.76
C LEU A 334 -20.36 -3.95 -8.89
N PRO A 335 -20.40 -2.71 -8.35
CA PRO A 335 -21.63 -2.18 -7.78
C PRO A 335 -22.69 -2.06 -8.89
N TYR A 336 -23.94 -2.37 -8.57
CA TYR A 336 -25.05 -2.08 -9.49
C TYR A 336 -25.28 -0.56 -9.52
N ASN A 337 -25.35 0.02 -10.73
CA ASN A 337 -25.97 1.33 -10.94
C ASN A 337 -27.46 1.27 -10.60
#